data_AF-R6C9A5-F1
#
_entry.id   AF-R6C9A5-F1
#
_cell.length_a   1.000
_cell.length_b   1.000
_cell.length_c   1.000
_cell.angle_alpha   90.00
_cell.angle_beta   90.00
_cell.angle_gamma   90.00
#
_symmetry.space_group_name_H-M   'P 1'
#
loop_
_entity.id
_entity.type
_entity.pdbx_description
1 polymer ?
#
loop_
_entity_poly.entity_id
_entity_poly.type
_entity_poly.pdbx_seq_one_letter_code
_entity_poly.pdbx_strand_id
1 'polypeptide(L)' 'MNEAVNFENSMKRLDEIVQKLESGKLSLEESIALYKEGSVLAESCKNALDAAKLSVENAQD' A
#
# COMPACT_ATOMS: atom_id res chain seq x y z
N MET A 1 6.63 13.51 -9.53
CA MET A 1 6.95 12.39 -8.61
C MET A 1 6.66 11.12 -9.39
N ASN A 2 7.62 10.20 -9.50
CA ASN A 2 7.48 9.00 -10.35
C ASN A 2 6.48 8.01 -9.70
N GLU A 3 5.55 7.42 -10.46
CA GLU A 3 4.55 6.48 -9.93
C GLU A 3 5.20 5.26 -9.27
N ALA A 4 6.32 4.78 -9.83
CA ALA A 4 7.11 3.71 -9.22
C ALA A 4 7.64 4.10 -7.83
N VAL A 5 8.11 5.35 -7.68
CA VAL A 5 8.60 5.86 -6.38
C VAL A 5 7.44 6.02 -5.38
N ASN A 6 6.23 6.32 -5.85
CA ASN A 6 5.06 6.35 -4.98
C ASN A 6 4.68 4.93 -4.50
N PHE A 7 4.63 3.96 -5.43
CA PHE A 7 4.36 2.56 -5.13
C PHE A 7 5.34 1.96 -4.12
N GLU A 8 6.65 2.13 -4.34
CA GLU A 8 7.69 1.62 -3.42
C GLU A 8 7.55 2.22 -2.01
N ASN A 9 7.26 3.52 -1.91
CA ASN A 9 7.05 4.16 -0.62
C ASN A 9 5.77 3.66 0.07
N SER A 10 4.68 3.48 -0.67
CA SER A 10 3.44 2.92 -0.14
C SER A 10 3.63 1.49 0.36
N MET A 11 4.37 0.66 -0.38
CA MET A 11 4.73 -0.70 0.03
C MET A 11 5.59 -0.71 1.29
N LYS A 12 6.63 0.13 1.35
CA LYS A 12 7.46 0.25 2.55
C LYS A 12 6.62 0.68 3.76
N ARG A 13 5.70 1.63 3.59
CA ARG A 13 4.83 2.09 4.67
C ARG A 13 3.85 1.01 5.13
N LEU A 14 3.33 0.20 4.21
CA LEU A 14 2.51 -0.97 4.53
C LEU A 14 3.27 -1.98 5.40
N ASP A 15 4.52 -2.30 5.05
CA ASP A 15 5.35 -3.21 5.86
C ASP A 15 5.56 -2.67 7.29
N GLU A 16 5.85 -1.36 7.43
CA GLU A 16 5.97 -0.72 8.74
C GLU A 16 4.67 -0.77 9.54
N ILE A 17 3.52 -0.62 8.89
CA ILE A 17 2.20 -0.71 9.52
C ILE A 17 1.96 -2.13 10.03
N VAL A 18 2.22 -3.15 9.21
CA VAL A 18 2.08 -4.57 9.58
C VAL A 18 2.95 -4.88 10.78
N GLN A 19 4.24 -4.51 10.74
CA GLN A 19 5.16 -4.73 11.87
C GLN A 19 4.67 -4.07 13.17
N LYS A 20 4.10 -2.86 13.10
CA LYS A 20 3.53 -2.18 14.27
C LYS A 20 2.29 -2.90 14.80
N LEU A 21 1.38 -3.32 13.92
CA LEU A 21 0.16 -4.04 14.29
C LEU A 21 0.49 -5.40 14.93
N GLU A 22 1.43 -6.14 14.36
CA GLU A 22 1.89 -7.45 14.87
C GLU A 22 2.65 -7.35 16.20
N SER A 23 3.20 -6.17 16.53
CA SER A 23 3.91 -5.97 17.80
C SER A 23 3.03 -6.15 19.03
N GLY A 24 1.70 -5.97 18.89
CA GLY A 24 0.73 -6.06 19.99
C GLY A 24 0.86 -4.98 21.07
N LYS A 25 1.68 -3.94 20.85
CA LYS A 25 1.97 -2.86 21.82
C LYS A 25 1.12 -1.61 21.65
N LEU A 26 0.23 -1.60 20.66
CA LEU A 26 -0.58 -0.44 20.30
C LEU A 26 -1.86 -0.39 21.14
N SER A 27 -2.30 0.81 21.45
CA SER A 27 -3.67 1.03 21.89
C SER A 27 -4.67 0.67 20.78
N LEU A 28 -5.95 0.52 21.15
CA LEU A 28 -7.02 0.28 20.19
C LEU A 28 -7.13 1.41 19.16
N GLU A 29 -7.00 2.67 19.61
CA GLU A 29 -7.11 3.86 18.76
C GLU A 29 -5.97 3.91 17.73
N GLU A 30 -4.73 3.64 18.17
CA GLU A 30 -3.57 3.55 17.27
C GLU A 30 -3.73 2.40 16.26
N SER A 31 -4.25 1.24 16.71
CA SER A 31 -4.49 0.09 15.85
C SER A 31 -5.51 0.40 14.76
N ILE A 32 -6.60 1.10 15.11
CA ILE A 32 -7.62 1.54 14.15
C ILE A 32 -7.05 2.56 13.17
N ALA A 33 -6.23 3.51 13.64
CA ALA A 33 -5.60 4.51 12.78
C ALA A 33 -4.66 3.87 11.75
N LEU A 34 -3.78 2.97 12.21
CA LEU A 34 -2.84 2.25 11.34
C LEU A 34 -3.55 1.32 10.36
N TYR A 35 -4.63 0.66 10.78
CA TYR A 35 -5.45 -0.16 9.88
C TYR A 35 -6.09 0.66 8.76
N LYS A 36 -6.65 1.84 9.08
CA LYS A 36 -7.24 2.74 8.08
C LYS A 36 -6.19 3.24 7.09
N GLU A 37 -5.04 3.67 7.59
CA GLU A 37 -3.92 4.08 6.76
C GLU A 37 -3.47 2.94 5.82
N GLY A 38 -3.28 1.75 6.38
CA GLY A 38 -2.89 0.57 5.62
C GLY A 38 -3.90 0.20 4.54
N SER A 39 -5.20 0.30 4.83
CA SER A 39 -6.25 0.01 3.85
C SER A 39 -6.21 0.95 2.64
N VAL A 40 -5.99 2.25 2.86
CA VAL A 40 -5.87 3.25 1.79
C VAL A 40 -4.61 3.03 0.95
N LEU A 41 -3.48 2.72 1.60
CA LEU A 41 -2.23 2.41 0.91
C LEU A 41 -2.35 1.14 0.05
N ALA A 42 -2.97 0.09 0.60
CA ALA A 42 -3.17 -1.18 -0.11
C ALA A 42 -4.05 -0.99 -1.35
N GLU A 43 -5.13 -0.22 -1.24
CA GLU A 43 -5.99 0.12 -2.38
C GLU A 43 -5.23 0.91 -3.45
N SER A 44 -4.41 1.88 -3.03
CA SER A 44 -3.58 2.67 -3.95
C SER A 44 -2.56 1.80 -4.70
N CYS A 45 -1.88 0.89 -3.99
CA CYS A 45 -0.97 -0.07 -4.59
C CYS A 45 -1.67 -0.99 -5.59
N LYS A 46 -2.85 -1.50 -5.24
CA LYS A 46 -3.66 -2.33 -6.13
C LYS A 46 -4.01 -1.60 -7.42
N ASN A 47 -4.49 -0.36 -7.32
CA ASN A 47 -4.86 0.45 -8.48
C ASN A 47 -3.65 0.71 -9.39
N ALA A 48 -2.48 0.97 -8.82
CA ALA A 48 -1.24 1.13 -9.60
C ALA A 48 -0.87 -0.15 -10.35
N LEU A 49 -0.99 -1.32 -9.71
CA LEU A 49 -0.73 -2.62 -10.35
C LEU A 49 -1.72 -2.93 -11.47
N ASP A 50 -3.01 -2.62 -11.26
CA ASP A 50 -4.05 -2.86 -12.26
C ASP A 50 -3.84 -1.95 -13.48
N ALA A 51 -3.45 -0.68 -13.28
CA ALA A 51 -3.07 0.23 -14.37
C ALA A 51 -1.82 -0.26 -15.13
N ALA A 52 -0.80 -0.73 -14.41
CA ALA A 52 0.41 -1.28 -15.03
C ALA A 52 0.10 -2.54 -15.87
N LYS A 53 -0.74 -3.45 -15.38
CA LYS A 53 -1.18 -4.64 -16.14
C LYS A 53 -1.90 -4.25 -17.43
N LEU A 54 -2.87 -3.34 -17.34
CA LEU A 54 -3.61 -2.87 -18.51
C LEU A 54 -2.68 -2.24 -19.55
N SER A 55 -1.67 -1.48 -19.11
CA SER A 55 -0.67 -0.91 -20.02
C SER A 55 0.18 -1.98 -20.71
N VAL A 56 0.51 -3.08 -20.03
CA VAL A 56 1.26 -4.20 -20.61
C VAL A 56 0.40 -4.95 -21.62
N GLU A 57 -0.86 -5.23 -21.29
CA GLU A 57 -1.81 -5.91 -22.17
C GLU A 57 -2.00 -5.12 -23.49
N ASN A 58 -2.27 -3.83 -23.41
CA ASN A 58 -2.44 -2.98 -24.59
C ASN A 58 -1.16 -2.78 -25.43
N ALA A 59 0.02 -3.06 -24.87
CA ALA A 59 1.29 -2.94 -25.59
C ALA A 59 1.70 -4.24 -26.31
N GLN A 60 0.94 -5.33 -26.11
CA GLN A 60 1.18 -6.64 -26.72
C GLN A 60 0.29 -6.91 -27.94
N ASP A 61 -0.66 -6.03 -28.24
CA ASP A 61 -1.50 -5.99 -29.45
C ASP A 61 -0.86 -5.14 -30.56
#